data_AF-A0A7V3UVZ5-F1
#
_entry.id   AF-A0A7V3UVZ5-F1
#
_cell.length_a   1.000
_cell.length_b   1.000
_cell.length_c   1.000
_cell.angle_alpha   90.00
_cell.angle_beta   90.00
_cell.angle_gamma   90.00
#
_symmetry.space_group_name_H-M   'P 1'
#
loop_
_entity.id
_entity.type
_entity.pdbx_description
1 polymer ?
#
loop_
_entity_poly.entity_id
_entity_poly.type
_entity_poly.pdbx_seq_one_letter_code
_entity_poly.pdbx_strand_id
1 'polypeptide(L)'
;MKSLGIIFFFLFISVNVFAQLTPEYQSNYYPYYSTSGWFPFKKNGSNWEYRFYYVDSTKFQVYSSHYNGSVQYQYNFTQPEMTAGGLIYSLGIDLTGDNIVEFYVIGQYTSGS
;
A
#
# COMPACT_ATOMS: atom_id res chain seq x y z
N MET A 1 -37.06 4.27 -37.23
CA MET A 1 -35.84 4.97 -36.76
C MET A 1 -35.91 5.36 -35.28
N LYS A 2 -36.37 4.46 -34.38
CA LYS A 2 -36.43 4.73 -32.92
C LYS A 2 -35.56 3.77 -32.10
N SER A 3 -34.95 2.78 -32.73
CA SER A 3 -34.16 1.72 -32.09
C SER A 3 -32.64 1.99 -32.06
N LEU A 4 -32.15 2.96 -32.83
CA LEU A 4 -30.70 3.27 -32.89
C LEU A 4 -30.18 3.98 -31.64
N GLY A 5 -31.01 4.81 -30.99
CA GLY A 5 -30.62 5.56 -29.79
C GLY A 5 -30.47 4.68 -28.54
N ILE A 6 -31.20 3.57 -28.47
CA ILE A 6 -31.16 2.64 -27.33
C ILE A 6 -29.84 1.85 -27.33
N ILE A 7 -29.34 1.47 -28.51
CA ILE A 7 -28.06 0.75 -28.64
C ILE A 7 -26.88 1.62 -28.18
N PHE A 8 -26.93 2.93 -28.44
CA PHE A 8 -25.90 3.86 -27.99
C PHE A 8 -25.90 4.07 -26.46
N PHE A 9 -27.06 3.97 -25.81
CA PHE A 9 -27.18 4.11 -24.35
C PHE A 9 -26.63 2.89 -23.59
N PHE A 10 -26.70 1.69 -24.18
CA PHE A 10 -26.14 0.47 -23.59
C PHE A 10 -24.61 0.34 -23.71
N LEU A 11 -23.97 1.14 -24.57
CA LEU A 11 -22.49 1.13 -24.72
C LEU A 11 -21.75 1.86 -23.57
N PHE A 12 -22.46 2.55 -22.67
CA PHE A 12 -21.83 3.29 -21.57
C PHE A 12 -21.88 2.58 -20.21
N ILE A 13 -22.45 1.37 -20.11
CA ILE A 13 -22.68 0.71 -18.80
C ILE A 13 -21.56 -0.29 -18.43
N SER A 14 -20.60 -0.57 -19.31
CA SER A 14 -19.60 -1.63 -19.06
C SER A 14 -18.26 -1.14 -18.51
N VAL A 15 -18.26 -0.30 -17.49
CA VAL A 15 -17.06 -0.04 -16.69
C VAL A 15 -17.34 -0.22 -15.20
N ASN A 16 -17.64 -1.46 -14.83
CA ASN A 16 -17.33 -1.94 -13.47
C ASN A 16 -15.81 -2.05 -13.34
N VAL A 17 -15.12 -0.90 -13.32
CA VAL A 17 -13.77 -0.86 -12.77
C VAL A 17 -13.98 -0.68 -11.28
N PHE A 18 -14.29 -1.78 -10.59
CA PHE A 18 -13.78 -1.88 -9.24
C PHE A 18 -12.26 -1.75 -9.44
N ALA A 19 -11.72 -0.58 -9.13
CA ALA A 19 -10.29 -0.45 -8.90
C ALA A 19 -10.01 -1.35 -7.70
N GLN A 20 -9.87 -2.65 -7.95
CA GLN A 20 -9.20 -3.54 -7.05
C GLN A 20 -7.83 -2.89 -6.93
N LEU A 21 -7.59 -2.28 -5.77
CA LEU A 21 -6.26 -1.93 -5.31
C LEU A 21 -5.44 -3.19 -5.53
N THR A 22 -4.72 -3.24 -6.64
CA THR A 22 -3.87 -4.35 -6.99
C THR A 22 -2.60 -4.01 -6.22
N PRO A 23 -2.37 -4.62 -5.05
CA PRO A 23 -1.26 -4.20 -4.23
C PRO A 23 0.00 -4.53 -5.02
N GLU A 24 0.83 -3.52 -5.30
CA GLU A 24 2.14 -3.79 -5.89
C GLU A 24 3.04 -4.49 -4.86
N TYR A 25 2.76 -4.25 -3.57
CA TYR A 25 3.38 -4.94 -2.45
C TYR A 25 2.39 -5.14 -1.30
N GLN A 26 2.32 -6.37 -0.81
CA GLN A 26 1.65 -6.73 0.44
C GLN A 26 2.64 -7.50 1.31
N SER A 27 2.69 -7.11 2.58
CA SER A 27 3.50 -7.77 3.58
C SER A 27 2.85 -9.09 4.06
N ASN A 28 3.66 -10.02 4.58
CA ASN A 28 3.13 -11.16 5.33
C ASN A 28 2.57 -10.71 6.69
N TYR A 29 1.81 -11.56 7.38
CA TYR A 29 1.36 -11.33 8.77
C TYR A 29 2.55 -11.38 9.75
N TYR A 30 2.62 -10.45 10.71
CA TYR A 30 3.74 -10.33 11.65
C TYR A 30 3.28 -10.47 13.10
N PRO A 31 3.16 -11.71 13.62
CA PRO A 31 2.75 -11.88 15.00
C PRO A 31 3.84 -11.35 15.96
N TYR A 32 5.12 -11.69 15.74
CA TYR A 32 6.23 -11.27 16.63
C TYR A 32 7.63 -11.29 15.94
N TYR A 33 7.69 -11.27 14.60
CA TYR A 33 8.95 -11.32 13.85
C TYR A 33 9.22 -10.00 13.12
N SER A 34 10.49 -9.61 13.03
CA SER A 34 10.91 -8.51 12.17
C SER A 34 11.12 -8.98 10.74
N THR A 35 10.69 -8.20 9.75
CA THR A 35 11.11 -8.35 8.36
C THR A 35 11.65 -7.04 7.80
N SER A 36 12.41 -7.14 6.72
CA SER A 36 12.89 -5.99 5.99
C SER A 36 12.95 -6.30 4.49
N GLY A 37 13.08 -5.26 3.69
CA GLY A 37 13.17 -5.40 2.25
C GLY A 37 13.21 -4.07 1.54
N TRP A 38 12.92 -4.11 0.25
CA TRP A 38 12.90 -2.96 -0.63
C TRP A 38 11.54 -2.82 -1.29
N PHE A 39 11.04 -1.59 -1.35
CA PHE A 39 9.79 -1.28 -2.04
C PHE A 39 9.94 -0.02 -2.88
N PRO A 40 9.19 0.12 -4.00
CA PRO A 40 9.17 1.35 -4.78
C PRO A 40 8.60 2.45 -3.88
N PHE A 41 9.36 3.52 -3.66
CA PHE A 41 8.99 4.57 -2.72
C PHE A 41 8.69 5.89 -3.41
N LYS A 42 9.50 6.27 -4.39
CA LYS A 42 9.36 7.53 -5.09
C LYS A 42 9.48 7.34 -6.59
N LYS A 43 8.60 7.97 -7.36
CA LYS A 43 8.71 7.99 -8.82
C LYS A 43 9.58 9.16 -9.27
N ASN A 44 10.53 8.91 -10.15
CA ASN A 44 11.41 9.94 -10.70
C ASN A 44 11.42 9.81 -12.23
N GLY A 45 10.45 10.46 -12.87
CA GLY A 45 10.14 10.29 -14.28
C GLY A 45 9.69 8.86 -14.58
N SER A 46 10.46 8.13 -15.39
CA SER A 46 10.21 6.73 -15.74
C SER A 46 10.84 5.73 -14.77
N ASN A 47 11.66 6.19 -13.82
CA ASN A 47 12.38 5.34 -12.87
C ASN A 47 11.69 5.29 -11.51
N TRP A 48 11.85 4.17 -10.82
CA TRP A 48 11.47 4.02 -9.42
C TRP A 48 12.69 4.14 -8.53
N GLU A 49 12.58 5.01 -7.54
CA GLU A 49 13.51 5.07 -6.42
C GLU A 49 12.99 4.17 -5.31
N TYR A 50 13.75 3.11 -5.01
CA TYR A 50 13.41 2.14 -3.98
C TYR A 50 13.96 2.59 -2.63
N ARG A 51 13.23 2.27 -1.56
CA ARG A 51 13.68 2.48 -0.19
C ARG A 51 13.72 1.19 0.59
N PHE A 52 14.68 1.13 1.50
CA PHE A 52 14.77 0.04 2.45
C PHE A 52 13.73 0.28 3.55
N TYR A 53 12.96 -0.76 3.86
CA TYR A 53 12.01 -0.74 4.95
C TYR A 53 12.37 -1.81 5.99
N TYR A 54 11.93 -1.55 7.21
CA TYR A 54 11.93 -2.50 8.32
C TYR A 54 10.56 -2.45 8.99
N VAL A 55 10.04 -3.61 9.37
CA VAL A 55 8.84 -3.75 10.16
C VAL A 55 9.05 -4.80 11.23
N ASP A 56 8.55 -4.53 12.43
CA ASP A 56 8.38 -5.50 13.50
C ASP A 56 6.98 -5.39 14.11
N SER A 57 6.72 -6.10 15.20
CA SER A 57 5.40 -6.12 15.85
C SER A 57 4.96 -4.78 16.44
N THR A 58 5.81 -3.76 16.46
CA THR A 58 5.55 -2.47 17.11
C THR A 58 5.61 -1.28 16.17
N LYS A 59 6.32 -1.40 15.04
CA LYS A 59 6.56 -0.26 14.16
C LYS A 59 6.88 -0.66 12.73
N PHE A 60 6.66 0.30 11.84
CA PHE A 60 7.15 0.34 10.47
C PHE A 60 8.09 1.52 10.29
N GLN A 61 9.22 1.29 9.61
CA GLN A 61 10.22 2.32 9.32
C GLN A 61 10.66 2.25 7.86
N VAL A 62 10.86 3.43 7.27
CA VAL A 62 11.47 3.62 5.94
C VAL A 62 12.76 4.42 6.11
N TYR A 63 13.84 3.93 5.53
CA TYR A 63 15.17 4.51 5.65
C TYR A 63 15.59 5.21 4.38
N SER A 64 16.30 6.34 4.51
CA SER A 64 16.85 7.12 3.39
C SER A 64 17.82 6.33 2.51
N SER A 65 18.49 5.33 3.09
CA SER A 65 19.37 4.39 2.40
C SER A 65 19.46 3.08 3.21
N HIS A 66 20.05 2.03 2.63
CA HIS A 66 20.22 0.74 3.33
C HIS A 66 21.39 0.68 4.29
N TYR A 67 22.44 1.49 4.07
CA TYR A 67 23.64 1.48 4.89
C TYR A 67 23.90 2.88 5.41
N ASN A 68 23.93 3.01 6.74
CA ASN A 68 24.04 4.27 7.46
C ASN A 68 22.92 5.28 7.12
N GLY A 69 21.77 4.79 6.66
CA GLY A 69 20.59 5.60 6.37
C GLY A 69 19.89 6.06 7.64
N SER A 70 19.43 7.29 7.66
CA SER A 70 18.51 7.79 8.69
C SER A 70 17.08 7.33 8.40
N VAL A 71 16.30 7.13 9.47
CA VAL A 71 14.85 6.89 9.37
C VAL A 71 14.19 8.15 8.81
N GLN A 72 13.56 8.03 7.64
CA GLN A 72 12.81 9.11 7.00
C GLN A 72 11.35 9.10 7.44
N TYR A 73 10.80 7.90 7.65
CA TYR A 73 9.43 7.72 8.09
C TYR A 73 9.38 6.64 9.16
N GLN A 74 8.59 6.89 10.21
CA GLN A 74 8.27 5.91 11.23
C GLN A 74 6.80 6.00 11.58
N TYR A 75 6.15 4.84 11.57
CA TYR A 75 4.82 4.66 12.11
C TYR A 75 4.87 3.65 13.24
N ASN A 76 4.44 4.07 14.43
CA ASN A 76 4.29 3.17 15.57
C ASN A 76 2.88 2.59 15.55
N PHE A 77 2.77 1.28 15.66
CA PHE A 77 1.50 0.59 15.66
C PHE A 77 0.71 0.90 16.93
N THR A 78 -0.59 1.12 16.76
CA THR A 78 -1.53 1.22 17.86
C THR A 78 -1.74 -0.13 18.52
N GLN A 79 -2.24 -0.15 19.76
CA GLN A 79 -2.51 -1.41 20.47
C GLN A 79 -3.44 -2.36 19.69
N PRO A 80 -4.52 -1.89 19.02
CA PRO A 80 -5.33 -2.74 18.15
C PRO A 80 -4.54 -3.33 16.98
N GLU A 81 -3.68 -2.56 16.32
CA GLU A 81 -2.87 -3.03 15.18
C GLU A 81 -1.82 -4.06 15.60
N MET A 82 -1.18 -3.85 16.75
CA MET A 82 -0.24 -4.82 17.34
C MET A 82 -0.97 -6.14 17.66
N THR A 83 -2.17 -6.06 18.24
CA THR A 83 -3.00 -7.24 18.55
C THR A 83 -3.42 -7.98 17.28
N ALA A 84 -3.70 -7.24 16.21
CA ALA A 84 -4.07 -7.76 14.90
C ALA A 84 -2.86 -8.23 14.06
N GLY A 85 -1.63 -8.13 14.56
CA GLY A 85 -0.38 -8.51 13.89
C GLY A 85 -0.07 -7.77 12.58
N GLY A 86 -0.69 -6.60 12.39
CA GLY A 86 -0.42 -5.55 11.38
C GLY A 86 -0.02 -5.99 9.96
N LEU A 87 -0.79 -5.58 8.95
CA LEU A 87 -0.40 -5.70 7.54
C LEU A 87 -0.03 -4.35 6.95
N ILE A 88 1.01 -4.31 6.12
CA ILE A 88 1.43 -3.11 5.40
C ILE A 88 1.15 -3.29 3.91
N TYR A 89 0.48 -2.29 3.35
CA TYR A 89 0.13 -2.23 1.94
C TYR A 89 0.76 -1.00 1.32
N SER A 90 1.45 -1.17 0.19
CA SER A 90 1.79 -0.05 -0.68
C SER A 90 0.87 -0.07 -1.89
N LEU A 91 0.32 1.08 -2.24
CA LEU A 91 -0.57 1.19 -3.39
C LEU A 91 0.19 1.31 -4.71
N GLY A 92 1.51 1.55 -4.69
CA GLY A 92 2.32 1.75 -5.89
C GLY A 92 1.96 3.01 -6.70
N ILE A 93 1.10 3.88 -6.15
CA ILE A 93 0.62 5.12 -6.76
C ILE A 93 0.89 6.28 -5.81
N ASP A 94 1.01 7.48 -6.38
CA ASP A 94 1.08 8.75 -5.67
C ASP A 94 -0.27 9.46 -5.79
N LEU A 95 -0.96 9.62 -4.65
CA LEU A 95 -2.27 10.25 -4.51
C LEU A 95 -2.17 11.73 -4.16
N THR A 96 -1.01 12.19 -3.67
CA THR A 96 -0.82 13.57 -3.20
C THR A 96 -0.10 14.48 -4.18
N GLY A 97 0.57 13.91 -5.19
CA GLY A 97 1.32 14.63 -6.22
C GLY A 97 2.73 15.03 -5.77
N ASP A 98 3.25 14.47 -4.68
CA ASP A 98 4.60 14.74 -4.17
C ASP A 98 5.67 13.75 -4.70
N ASN A 99 5.24 12.83 -5.57
CA ASN A 99 5.95 11.72 -6.17
C ASN A 99 6.28 10.56 -5.20
N ILE A 100 5.80 10.56 -3.97
CA ILE A 100 5.96 9.47 -3.01
C ILE A 100 4.74 8.56 -3.10
N VAL A 101 4.95 7.24 -3.06
CA VAL A 101 3.82 6.31 -3.04
C VAL A 101 3.16 6.25 -1.68
N GLU A 102 1.84 6.15 -1.65
CA GLU A 102 1.14 5.92 -0.40
C GLU A 102 1.28 4.48 0.08
N PHE A 103 1.36 4.37 1.40
CA PHE A 103 1.35 3.11 2.12
C PHE A 103 0.42 3.22 3.33
N TYR A 104 -0.20 2.10 3.66
CA TYR A 104 -1.19 1.98 4.72
C TYR A 104 -0.82 0.83 5.63
N VAL A 105 -1.00 1.03 6.93
CA VAL A 105 -0.99 -0.04 7.92
C VAL A 105 -2.44 -0.39 8.22
N ILE A 106 -2.78 -1.67 8.10
CA ILE A 106 -4.12 -2.18 8.36
C ILE A 106 -4.01 -3.28 9.41
N GLY A 107 -4.69 -3.10 10.54
CA GLY A 107 -4.93 -4.17 11.50
C GLY A 107 -6.21 -4.93 11.12
N GLN A 108 -6.14 -6.24 10.88
CA GLN A 108 -7.34 -7.08 10.82
C GLN A 108 -7.64 -7.67 12.19
N TYR A 109 -8.68 -7.15 12.86
CA TYR A 109 -9.18 -7.75 14.09
C TYR A 109 -9.96 -9.02 13.73
N THR A 110 -9.36 -10.20 13.94
CA THR A 110 -10.14 -11.44 13.90
C THR A 110 -10.91 -11.53 15.21
N SER A 111 -12.22 -11.31 15.17
CA SER A 111 -13.09 -11.74 16.27
C SER A 111 -13.03 -13.26 16.33
N GLY A 112 -12.25 -13.80 17.26
CA GLY A 112 -12.16 -15.23 17.49
C GLY A 112 -13.56 -15.81 17.69
N SER A 113 -13.90 -16.80 16.88
CA SER A 113 -15.07 -17.68 17.04
C SER A 113 -14.84 -18.65 18.19
#